data_AF-A0A084INU7-F1
#
_entry.id   AF-A0A084INU7-F1
#
_cell.length_a   1.000
_cell.length_b   1.000
_cell.length_c   1.000
_cell.angle_alpha   90.00
_cell.angle_beta   90.00
_cell.angle_gamma   90.00
#
_symmetry.space_group_name_H-M   'P 1'
#
loop_
_entity.id
_entity.type
_entity.pdbx_description
1 polymer ?
#
loop_
_entity_poly.entity_id
_entity_poly.type
_entity_poly.pdbx_seq_one_letter_code
_entity_poly.pdbx_strand_id
1 'polypeptide(L)'
;MTTEILLNFGLLVFLVAVALALAGMRHLFPVAMLTGLYSLLSASLFTLLNAPDVALTEAAVGAGVTTVLFLATFGLTRAREKPVKASRQVIGLVVTFATGAMLVYASLDMPHFGAKDTPVQTHPLRHEYLVAEQHEIDVPNTVTAVLASYRGYDTLGETAVVFTAGLGVLILLGRSRRGKRSNKA
;
A
#
# COMPACT_ATOMS: atom_id res chain seq x y z
N MET A 1 2.82 -24.78 -10.47
CA MET A 1 3.98 -24.01 -11.00
C MET A 1 3.66 -23.24 -12.28
N THR A 2 3.37 -23.85 -13.43
CA THR A 2 3.11 -23.08 -14.68
C THR A 2 1.87 -22.18 -14.60
N THR A 3 0.77 -22.67 -14.04
CA THR A 3 -0.47 -21.89 -13.86
C THR A 3 -0.29 -20.72 -12.88
N GLU A 4 0.40 -20.92 -11.75
CA GLU A 4 0.64 -19.87 -10.76
C GLU A 4 1.54 -18.77 -11.32
N ILE A 5 2.59 -19.14 -12.06
CA ILE A 5 3.46 -18.16 -12.73
C ILE A 5 2.65 -17.37 -13.76
N LEU A 6 1.78 -18.03 -14.54
CA LEU A 6 0.92 -17.36 -15.51
C LEU A 6 -0.04 -16.38 -14.83
N LEU A 7 -0.65 -16.78 -13.71
CA LEU A 7 -1.55 -15.92 -12.93
C LEU A 7 -0.79 -14.72 -12.34
N ASN A 8 0.38 -14.94 -11.73
CA ASN A 8 1.20 -13.86 -11.19
C ASN A 8 1.62 -12.87 -12.28
N PHE A 9 2.09 -13.37 -13.43
CA PHE A 9 2.49 -12.52 -14.54
C PHE A 9 1.30 -11.77 -15.14
N GLY A 10 0.16 -12.44 -15.29
CA GLY A 10 -1.09 -11.82 -15.74
C GLY A 10 -1.56 -10.70 -14.82
N LEU A 11 -1.54 -10.91 -13.51
CA LEU A 11 -1.89 -9.90 -12.51
C LEU A 11 -0.90 -8.73 -12.52
N LEU A 12 0.40 -8.98 -12.65
CA LEU A 12 1.42 -7.93 -12.76
C LEU A 12 1.22 -7.08 -14.01
N VAL A 13 0.97 -7.70 -15.17
CA VAL A 13 0.65 -6.99 -16.41
C VAL A 13 -0.62 -6.15 -16.23
N PHE A 14 -1.63 -6.69 -15.55
CA PHE A 14 -2.87 -5.95 -15.32
C PHE A 14 -2.69 -4.78 -14.34
N LEU A 15 -1.88 -4.94 -13.29
CA LEU A 15 -1.46 -3.85 -12.39
C LEU A 15 -0.75 -2.74 -13.16
N VAL A 16 0.18 -3.07 -14.06
CA VAL A 16 0.86 -2.10 -14.93
C VAL A 16 -0.14 -1.40 -15.85
N ALA A 17 -1.06 -2.14 -16.47
CA ALA A 17 -2.08 -1.56 -17.34
C ALA A 17 -3.00 -0.58 -16.58
N VAL A 18 -3.43 -0.93 -15.36
CA VAL A 18 -4.23 -0.06 -14.49
C VAL A 18 -3.44 1.17 -14.07
N ALA A 19 -2.16 1.03 -13.72
CA ALA A 19 -1.29 2.15 -13.36
C ALA A 19 -1.11 3.14 -14.53
N LEU A 20 -0.91 2.64 -15.75
CA LEU A 20 -0.82 3.46 -16.95
C LEU A 20 -2.16 4.16 -17.27
N ALA A 21 -3.28 3.46 -17.10
CA ALA A 21 -4.61 4.06 -17.24
C ALA A 21 -4.83 5.18 -16.20
N LEU A 22 -4.43 4.96 -14.95
CA LEU A 22 -4.48 5.96 -13.87
C LEU A 22 -3.71 7.24 -14.24
N ALA A 23 -2.49 7.11 -14.77
CA ALA A 23 -1.67 8.25 -15.16
C ALA A 23 -2.29 9.11 -16.28
N GLY A 24 -3.18 8.56 -17.10
CA GLY A 24 -3.86 9.26 -18.18
C GLY A 24 -5.20 9.89 -17.81
N MET A 25 -5.78 9.55 -16.66
CA MET A 25 -7.12 9.98 -16.27
C MET A 25 -7.14 11.36 -15.63
N ARG A 26 -8.10 12.19 -16.08
CA ARG A 26 -8.31 13.55 -15.54
C ARG A 26 -9.55 13.69 -14.66
N HIS A 27 -10.42 12.68 -14.68
CA HIS A 27 -11.65 12.65 -13.88
C HIS A 27 -11.36 11.93 -12.58
N LEU A 28 -11.63 12.59 -11.45
CA LEU A 28 -11.22 12.10 -10.14
C LEU A 28 -12.04 10.90 -9.65
N PHE A 29 -13.33 10.83 -10.01
CA PHE A 29 -14.16 9.68 -9.63
C PHE A 29 -13.66 8.35 -10.24
N PRO A 30 -13.43 8.24 -11.57
CA PRO A 30 -12.78 7.07 -12.16
C PRO A 30 -11.41 6.76 -11.56
N VAL A 31 -10.62 7.78 -11.22
CA VAL A 31 -9.32 7.60 -10.54
C VAL A 31 -9.51 6.89 -9.20
N ALA A 32 -10.45 7.31 -8.35
CA ALA A 32 -10.70 6.62 -7.08
C ALA A 32 -11.13 5.16 -7.29
N MET A 33 -12.02 4.89 -8.25
CA MET A 33 -12.47 3.53 -8.54
C MET A 33 -11.32 2.64 -9.04
N LEU A 34 -10.48 3.16 -9.94
CA LEU A 34 -9.34 2.42 -10.50
C LEU A 34 -8.20 2.24 -9.50
N THR A 35 -7.99 3.18 -8.56
CA THR A 35 -7.07 2.97 -7.44
C THR A 35 -7.59 1.86 -6.52
N GLY A 36 -8.89 1.82 -6.23
CA GLY A 36 -9.48 0.72 -5.47
C GLY A 36 -9.33 -0.64 -6.18
N LEU A 37 -9.52 -0.67 -7.51
CA LEU A 37 -9.25 -1.87 -8.32
C LEU A 37 -7.77 -2.27 -8.26
N TYR A 38 -6.85 -1.32 -8.37
CA TYR A 38 -5.42 -1.58 -8.25
C TYR A 38 -5.08 -2.26 -6.92
N SER A 39 -5.64 -1.78 -5.80
CA SER A 39 -5.47 -2.41 -4.49
C SER A 39 -6.07 -3.81 -4.41
N LEU A 40 -7.25 -4.07 -5.00
CA LEU A 40 -7.82 -5.42 -5.04
C LEU A 40 -6.97 -6.40 -5.87
N LEU A 41 -6.37 -5.93 -6.97
CA LEU A 41 -5.44 -6.73 -7.77
C LEU A 41 -4.15 -7.04 -6.99
N SER A 42 -3.63 -6.05 -6.25
CA SER A 42 -2.47 -6.22 -5.38
C SER A 42 -2.77 -7.22 -4.25
N ALA A 43 -3.93 -7.11 -3.59
CA ALA A 43 -4.36 -8.06 -2.57
C ALA A 43 -4.51 -9.50 -3.12
N SER A 44 -5.00 -9.63 -4.36
CA SER A 44 -5.05 -10.92 -5.05
C SER A 44 -3.65 -11.50 -5.29
N LEU A 45 -2.68 -10.65 -5.70
CA LEU A 45 -1.28 -11.05 -5.86
C LEU A 45 -0.67 -11.50 -4.52
N PHE A 46 -0.89 -10.76 -3.42
CA PHE A 46 -0.41 -11.15 -2.09
C PHE A 46 -1.01 -12.47 -1.61
N THR A 47 -2.28 -12.73 -1.92
CA THR A 47 -2.92 -14.01 -1.61
C THR A 47 -2.23 -15.17 -2.35
N LEU A 48 -1.90 -14.98 -3.64
CA LEU A 48 -1.14 -15.98 -4.41
C LEU A 48 0.29 -16.18 -3.91
N LEU A 49 0.88 -15.17 -3.28
CA LEU A 49 2.19 -15.25 -2.63
C LEU A 49 2.13 -15.84 -1.21
N ASN A 50 0.99 -16.40 -0.79
CA ASN A 50 0.76 -16.95 0.56
C ASN A 50 0.93 -15.90 1.68
N ALA A 51 0.56 -14.65 1.43
CA ALA A 51 0.59 -13.56 2.40
C ALA A 51 -0.83 -13.04 2.71
N PRO A 52 -1.69 -13.85 3.37
CA PRO A 52 -3.09 -13.50 3.58
C PRO A 52 -3.30 -12.29 4.50
N ASP A 53 -2.45 -12.10 5.52
CA ASP A 53 -2.56 -10.94 6.43
C ASP A 53 -2.25 -9.63 5.70
N VAL A 54 -1.25 -9.64 4.81
CA VAL A 54 -0.91 -8.50 3.95
C VAL A 54 -2.00 -8.25 2.90
N ALA A 55 -2.56 -9.32 2.33
CA ALA A 55 -3.68 -9.21 1.40
C ALA A 55 -4.92 -8.58 2.04
N LEU A 56 -5.26 -8.98 3.27
CA LEU A 56 -6.41 -8.45 4.01
C LEU A 56 -6.24 -6.97 4.32
N THR A 57 -5.04 -6.56 4.76
CA THR A 57 -4.75 -5.15 5.06
C THR A 57 -4.79 -4.28 3.80
N GLU A 58 -4.25 -4.76 2.67
CA GLU A 58 -4.32 -4.06 1.38
C GLU A 58 -5.77 -3.93 0.89
N ALA A 59 -6.57 -4.98 0.98
CA ALA A 59 -7.98 -4.94 0.60
C ALA A 59 -8.78 -3.97 1.50
N ALA A 60 -8.58 -4.02 2.81
CA ALA A 60 -9.31 -3.18 3.75
C ALA A 60 -8.92 -1.69 3.64
N VAL A 61 -7.62 -1.38 3.61
CA VAL A 61 -7.11 0.00 3.63
C VAL A 61 -7.04 0.59 2.22
N GLY A 62 -6.43 -0.13 1.28
CA GLY A 62 -6.22 0.32 -0.09
C GLY A 62 -7.53 0.39 -0.87
N ALA A 63 -8.28 -0.71 -0.94
CA ALA A 63 -9.55 -0.72 -1.65
C ALA A 63 -10.73 -0.15 -0.85
N GLY A 64 -10.79 -0.42 0.47
CA GLY A 64 -11.89 0.03 1.33
C GLY A 64 -11.77 1.49 1.76
N VAL A 65 -10.95 1.75 2.80
CA VAL A 65 -10.88 3.05 3.48
C VAL A 65 -10.46 4.18 2.53
N THR A 66 -9.43 3.97 1.71
CA THR A 66 -8.91 5.01 0.81
C THR A 66 -9.95 5.44 -0.23
N THR A 67 -10.72 4.49 -0.77
CA THR A 67 -11.81 4.79 -1.72
C THR A 67 -12.87 5.67 -1.06
N VAL A 68 -13.28 5.35 0.17
CA VAL A 68 -14.26 6.16 0.93
C VAL A 68 -13.70 7.57 1.17
N LEU A 69 -12.43 7.69 1.56
CA LEU A 69 -11.78 8.98 1.79
C LEU A 69 -11.67 9.81 0.51
N PHE A 70 -11.32 9.20 -0.63
CA PHE A 70 -11.30 9.89 -1.92
C PHE A 70 -12.70 10.36 -2.33
N LEU A 71 -13.72 9.50 -2.22
CA LEU A 71 -15.10 9.89 -2.54
C LEU A 71 -15.61 11.01 -1.63
N ALA A 72 -15.35 10.93 -0.33
CA ALA A 72 -15.70 11.98 0.63
C ALA A 72 -14.99 13.30 0.30
N THR A 73 -13.72 13.23 -0.09
CA THR A 73 -12.94 14.40 -0.51
C THR A 73 -13.49 14.99 -1.80
N PHE A 74 -13.78 14.17 -2.81
CA PHE A 74 -14.33 14.62 -4.08
C PHE A 74 -15.73 15.20 -3.97
N GLY A 75 -16.54 14.74 -3.01
CA GLY A 75 -17.80 15.38 -2.65
C GLY A 75 -17.64 16.82 -2.16
N LEU A 76 -16.43 17.23 -1.75
CA LEU A 76 -16.09 18.56 -1.26
C LEU A 76 -15.17 19.35 -2.21
N THR A 77 -14.63 18.72 -3.26
CA THR A 77 -13.69 19.32 -4.20
C THR A 77 -14.23 19.27 -5.64
N ARG A 78 -13.42 19.73 -6.62
CA ARG A 78 -13.78 19.63 -8.04
C ARG A 78 -13.59 18.19 -8.53
N ALA A 79 -14.45 17.72 -9.43
CA ALA A 79 -14.39 16.38 -9.99
C ALA A 79 -13.32 16.16 -11.10
N ARG A 80 -12.61 17.22 -11.50
CA ARG A 80 -11.63 17.19 -12.60
C ARG A 80 -10.34 17.90 -12.20
N GLU A 81 -9.23 17.32 -12.61
CA GLU A 81 -7.89 17.88 -12.44
C GLU A 81 -7.73 19.23 -13.17
N LYS A 82 -6.91 20.12 -12.60
CA LYS A 82 -6.53 21.39 -13.23
C LYS A 82 -5.47 21.14 -14.32
N PRO A 83 -5.57 21.75 -15.51
CA PRO A 83 -4.55 21.59 -16.54
C PRO A 83 -3.19 22.09 -16.06
N VAL A 84 -2.14 21.32 -16.37
CA VAL A 84 -0.75 21.60 -16.05
C VAL A 84 0.01 21.93 -17.34
N LYS A 85 0.99 22.84 -17.27
CA LYS A 85 1.85 23.19 -18.42
C LYS A 85 2.68 21.98 -18.85
N ALA A 86 2.86 21.78 -20.15
CA ALA A 86 3.60 20.65 -20.72
C ALA A 86 5.03 20.52 -20.15
N SER A 87 5.73 21.64 -19.93
CA SER A 87 7.07 21.63 -19.33
C SER A 87 7.11 21.00 -17.94
N ARG A 88 6.08 21.23 -17.11
CA ARG A 88 5.99 20.63 -15.78
C ARG A 88 5.62 19.14 -15.85
N GLN A 89 4.82 18.74 -16.85
CA GLN A 89 4.51 17.33 -17.08
C GLN A 89 5.77 16.55 -17.48
N VAL A 90 6.61 17.12 -18.35
CA VAL A 90 7.90 16.52 -18.73
C VAL A 90 8.81 16.38 -17.53
N ILE A 91 8.93 17.40 -16.66
CA ILE A 91 9.70 17.31 -15.42
C ILE A 91 9.16 16.17 -14.52
N GLY A 92 7.85 16.11 -14.31
CA GLY A 92 7.22 15.05 -13.53
C GLY A 92 7.52 13.65 -14.11
N LEU A 93 7.44 13.51 -15.43
CA LEU A 93 7.73 12.26 -16.12
C LEU A 93 9.21 11.85 -15.99
N VAL A 94 10.15 12.80 -16.17
CA VAL A 94 11.59 12.57 -15.96
C VAL A 94 11.87 12.12 -14.54
N VAL A 95 11.29 12.78 -13.54
CA VAL A 95 11.45 12.39 -12.13
C VAL A 95 10.88 10.99 -11.87
N THR A 96 9.69 10.68 -12.37
CA THR A 96 9.08 9.35 -12.22
C THR A 96 9.93 8.26 -12.86
N PHE A 97 10.42 8.46 -14.09
CA PHE A 97 11.28 7.48 -14.76
C PHE A 97 12.65 7.35 -14.08
N ALA A 98 13.23 8.45 -13.59
CA ALA A 98 14.48 8.41 -12.83
C ALA A 98 14.32 7.62 -11.53
N THR A 99 13.26 7.88 -10.75
CA THR A 99 12.94 7.12 -9.54
C THR A 99 12.66 5.65 -9.86
N GLY A 100 11.90 5.37 -10.92
CA GLY A 100 11.62 4.00 -11.37
C GLY A 100 12.90 3.25 -11.75
N ALA A 101 13.80 3.89 -12.51
CA ALA A 101 15.09 3.32 -12.89
C ALA A 101 15.98 3.07 -11.66
N MET A 102 15.99 3.99 -10.69
CA MET A 102 16.70 3.82 -9.42
C MET A 102 16.17 2.62 -8.63
N LEU A 103 14.85 2.44 -8.55
CA LEU A 103 14.24 1.29 -7.89
C LEU A 103 14.57 -0.02 -8.61
N VAL A 104 14.51 -0.03 -9.96
CA VAL A 104 14.91 -1.21 -10.75
C VAL A 104 16.38 -1.55 -10.52
N TYR A 105 17.26 -0.55 -10.53
CA TYR A 105 18.68 -0.73 -10.24
C TYR A 105 18.92 -1.31 -8.85
N ALA A 106 18.25 -0.78 -7.82
CA ALA A 106 18.35 -1.31 -6.46
C ALA A 106 17.83 -2.76 -6.35
N SER A 107 16.78 -3.11 -7.09
CA SER A 107 16.24 -4.47 -7.12
C SER A 107 17.16 -5.49 -7.78
N LEU A 108 18.20 -5.08 -8.53
CA LEU A 108 19.17 -6.02 -9.11
C LEU A 108 20.07 -6.67 -8.05
N ASP A 109 20.20 -6.06 -6.88
CA ASP A 109 20.94 -6.63 -5.73
C ASP A 109 20.09 -7.61 -4.92
N MET A 110 18.77 -7.69 -5.19
CA MET A 110 17.89 -8.62 -4.49
C MET A 110 18.09 -10.06 -4.98
N PRO A 111 17.94 -11.05 -4.09
CA PRO A 111 18.00 -12.45 -4.50
C PRO A 111 16.94 -12.79 -5.54
N HIS A 112 17.27 -13.73 -6.44
CA HIS A 112 16.33 -14.20 -7.46
C HIS A 112 15.05 -14.74 -6.83
N PHE A 113 13.92 -14.44 -7.47
CA PHE A 113 12.60 -14.89 -7.02
C PHE A 113 12.55 -16.42 -6.91
N GLY A 114 12.18 -16.93 -5.74
CA GLY A 114 12.05 -18.37 -5.48
C GLY A 114 13.36 -19.12 -5.23
N ALA A 115 14.50 -18.42 -5.16
CA ALA A 115 15.78 -19.04 -4.78
C ALA A 115 15.72 -19.62 -3.35
N LYS A 116 16.35 -20.78 -3.16
CA LYS A 116 16.35 -21.50 -1.86
C LYS A 116 17.46 -21.02 -0.94
N ASP A 117 18.52 -20.47 -1.51
CA ASP A 117 19.75 -19.97 -0.90
C ASP A 117 19.70 -18.45 -0.67
N THR A 118 18.53 -17.93 -0.30
CA THR A 118 18.37 -16.51 0.00
C THR A 118 18.67 -16.24 1.47
N PRO A 119 19.14 -15.02 1.83
CA PRO A 119 19.38 -14.67 3.22
C PRO A 119 18.18 -14.94 4.12
N VAL A 120 16.95 -14.68 3.66
CA VAL A 120 15.72 -14.94 4.43
C VAL A 120 15.46 -16.44 4.68
N GLN A 121 15.94 -17.32 3.80
CA GLN A 121 15.78 -18.78 3.95
C GLN A 121 16.90 -19.40 4.80
N THR A 122 18.11 -18.84 4.76
CA THR A 122 19.29 -19.38 5.47
C THR A 122 19.55 -18.73 6.82
N HIS A 123 18.91 -17.59 7.13
CA HIS A 123 19.15 -16.87 8.39
C HIS A 123 18.69 -17.68 9.61
N PRO A 124 19.47 -17.73 10.71
CA PRO A 124 19.10 -18.47 11.92
C PRO A 124 17.71 -18.12 12.48
N LEU A 125 17.34 -16.83 12.42
CA LEU A 125 16.04 -16.33 12.89
C LEU A 125 14.82 -16.97 12.19
N ARG A 126 14.99 -17.55 10.99
CA ARG A 126 13.91 -18.29 10.34
C ARG A 126 13.42 -19.44 11.22
N HIS A 127 14.34 -20.14 11.89
CA HIS A 127 13.97 -21.25 12.76
C HIS A 127 13.19 -20.75 13.99
N GLU A 128 13.62 -19.64 14.57
CA GLU A 128 12.92 -19.02 15.70
C GLU A 128 11.49 -18.64 15.34
N TYR A 129 11.29 -17.92 14.24
CA TYR A 129 9.96 -17.46 13.81
C TYR A 129 9.05 -18.56 13.26
N LEU A 130 9.57 -19.66 12.71
CA LEU A 130 8.73 -20.70 12.12
C LEU A 130 8.53 -21.93 13.00
N VAL A 131 9.46 -22.21 13.91
CA VAL A 131 9.51 -23.49 14.64
C VAL A 131 9.52 -23.29 16.15
N ALA A 132 10.39 -22.42 16.68
CA ALA A 132 10.48 -22.19 18.12
C ALA A 132 9.24 -21.46 18.65
N GLU A 133 8.71 -20.50 17.87
CA GLU A 133 7.49 -19.75 18.16
C GLU A 133 6.34 -20.66 18.61
N GLN A 134 6.11 -21.79 17.94
CA GLN A 134 4.96 -22.68 18.21
C GLN A 134 4.96 -23.27 19.63
N HIS A 135 6.12 -23.29 20.31
CA HIS A 135 6.24 -23.78 21.68
C HIS A 135 6.39 -22.65 22.71
N GLU A 136 6.86 -21.48 22.30
CA GLU A 136 7.10 -20.33 23.18
C GLU A 136 5.92 -19.37 23.26
N ILE A 137 5.16 -19.25 22.17
CA ILE A 137 4.10 -18.27 21.98
C ILE A 137 2.84 -19.04 21.56
N ASP A 138 1.82 -19.06 22.44
CA ASP A 138 0.55 -19.77 22.23
C ASP A 138 -0.38 -19.03 21.23
N VAL A 139 0.17 -18.61 20.09
CA VAL A 139 -0.52 -17.90 19.01
C VAL A 139 -0.31 -18.68 17.71
N PRO A 140 -1.37 -19.23 17.09
CA PRO A 140 -1.21 -20.12 15.94
C PRO A 140 -0.86 -19.41 14.62
N ASN A 141 -1.02 -18.07 14.54
CA ASN A 141 -0.68 -17.29 13.35
C ASN A 141 0.71 -16.66 13.51
N THR A 142 1.65 -17.14 12.69
CA THR A 142 3.05 -16.69 12.65
C THR A 142 3.21 -15.19 12.39
N VAL A 143 2.42 -14.59 11.50
CA VAL A 143 2.52 -13.15 11.23
C VAL A 143 2.13 -12.36 12.47
N THR A 144 1.03 -12.76 13.12
CA THR A 144 0.57 -12.12 14.36
C THR A 144 1.57 -12.30 15.50
N ALA A 145 2.13 -13.49 15.67
CA ALA A 145 3.12 -13.76 16.70
C ALA A 145 4.41 -12.95 16.50
N VAL A 146 4.90 -12.85 15.26
CA VAL A 146 6.05 -11.99 14.93
C VAL A 146 5.75 -10.52 15.21
N LEU A 147 4.62 -9.99 14.73
CA LEU A 147 4.29 -8.57 14.89
C LEU A 147 3.98 -8.20 16.34
N ALA A 148 3.25 -9.04 17.08
CA ALA A 148 2.82 -8.72 18.44
C ALA A 148 3.86 -9.07 19.51
N SER A 149 4.67 -10.12 19.31
CA SER A 149 5.61 -10.63 20.31
C SER A 149 7.05 -10.29 19.95
N TYR A 150 7.63 -10.90 18.92
CA TYR A 150 9.05 -10.72 18.59
C TYR A 150 9.40 -9.30 18.15
N ARG A 151 8.49 -8.64 17.42
CA ARG A 151 8.64 -7.28 16.88
C ARG A 151 7.57 -6.33 17.39
N GLY A 152 7.02 -6.58 18.58
CA GLY A 152 5.98 -5.77 19.21
C GLY A 152 6.32 -4.28 19.36
N TYR A 153 7.61 -3.96 19.54
CA TYR A 153 8.05 -2.56 19.62
C TYR A 153 7.89 -1.80 18.28
N ASP A 154 8.11 -2.47 17.15
CA ASP A 154 7.92 -1.86 15.83
C ASP A 154 6.43 -1.56 15.60
N THR A 155 5.54 -2.52 15.93
CA THR A 155 4.07 -2.36 15.83
C THR A 155 3.52 -1.33 16.83
N LEU A 156 4.12 -1.20 18.02
CA LEU A 156 3.78 -0.11 18.95
C LEU A 156 4.11 1.26 18.33
N GLY A 157 5.27 1.37 17.67
CA GLY A 157 5.67 2.57 16.92
C GLY A 157 4.71 2.90 15.78
N GLU A 158 4.35 1.91 14.96
CA GLU A 158 3.37 2.06 13.88
C GLU A 158 2.00 2.53 14.42
N THR A 159 1.54 1.94 15.53
CA THR A 159 0.29 2.33 16.20
C THR A 159 0.34 3.78 16.66
N ALA A 160 1.46 4.22 17.25
CA ALA A 160 1.64 5.60 17.66
C ALA A 160 1.56 6.57 16.46
N VAL A 161 2.20 6.23 15.33
CA VAL A 161 2.16 7.03 14.10
C VAL A 161 0.73 7.17 13.56
N VAL A 162 0.00 6.06 13.43
CA VAL A 162 -1.39 6.06 12.94
C VAL A 162 -2.30 6.86 13.87
N PHE A 163 -2.13 6.68 15.19
CA PHE A 163 -2.88 7.44 16.20
C PHE A 163 -2.61 8.95 16.10
N THR A 164 -1.34 9.35 16.00
CA THR A 164 -0.97 10.77 15.84
C THR A 164 -1.50 11.36 14.53
N ALA A 165 -1.44 10.62 13.43
CA ALA A 165 -2.03 11.04 12.15
C ALA A 165 -3.56 11.24 12.28
N GLY A 166 -4.25 10.31 12.94
CA GLY A 166 -5.69 10.41 13.23
C GLY A 166 -6.04 11.65 14.07
N LEU A 167 -5.29 11.92 15.15
CA LEU A 167 -5.45 13.14 15.95
C LEU A 167 -5.22 14.41 15.11
N GLY A 168 -4.18 14.42 14.27
CA GLY A 168 -3.90 15.53 13.36
C GLY A 168 -5.07 15.84 12.43
N VAL A 169 -5.68 14.80 11.83
CA VAL A 169 -6.88 14.94 11.00
C VAL A 169 -8.06 15.50 11.79
N LEU A 170 -8.32 14.99 13.00
CA LEU A 170 -9.42 15.48 13.85
C LEU A 170 -9.25 16.96 14.23
N ILE A 171 -8.02 17.37 14.59
CA ILE A 171 -7.71 18.77 14.92
C ILE A 171 -7.93 19.68 13.70
N LEU A 172 -7.44 19.29 12.52
CA LEU A 172 -7.61 20.06 11.28
C LEU A 172 -9.08 20.22 10.88
N LEU A 173 -9.86 19.14 10.93
CA LEU A 173 -11.29 19.17 10.61
C LEU A 173 -12.11 19.93 11.67
N GLY A 174 -11.78 19.79 12.95
CA GLY A 174 -12.42 20.48 14.06
C GLY A 174 -12.24 22.01 14.00
N ARG A 175 -11.04 22.48 13.64
CA ARG A 175 -10.73 23.92 13.54
C ARG A 175 -11.50 24.61 12.41
N SER A 176 -11.68 23.92 11.28
CA SER A 176 -12.45 24.41 10.13
C SER A 176 -13.93 24.68 10.46
N ARG A 177 -14.55 23.83 11.29
CA ARG A 177 -15.95 24.01 11.73
C ARG A 177 -16.15 25.23 12.63
N ARG A 178 -15.17 25.56 13.48
CA ARG A 178 -15.24 26.70 14.42
C ARG A 178 -15.12 28.05 13.71
N GLY A 179 -14.26 28.18 12.70
CA GLY A 179 -14.11 29.39 11.90
C GLY A 179 -15.37 29.77 11.10
N LYS A 180 -16.07 28.77 10.52
CA LYS A 180 -17.35 29.01 9.82
C LYS A 180 -18.49 29.46 10.73
N ARG A 181 -18.45 29.10 12.02
CA ARG A 181 -19.49 29.46 13.01
C ARG A 181 -19.29 30.87 13.57
N SER A 182 -18.03 31.33 13.67
CA SER A 182 -17.69 32.71 14.08
C SER A 182 -17.97 33.75 13.00
N ASN A 183 -17.98 33.37 11.71
CA ASN A 183 -18.22 34.30 10.59
C ASN A 183 -19.72 34.42 10.23
N LYS A 184 -20.60 33.77 11.00
CA LYS A 184 -22.07 33.80 10.85
C LYS A 184 -22.77 34.46 12.06
N ALA A 185 -22.01 34.87 13.07
CA ALA A 185 -22.46 35.64 14.22
C ALA A 185 -21.97 37.08 14.04
#